data_AF-F9EKD7-F1
#
_entry.id   AF-F9EKD7-F1
#
_cell.length_a   1.000
_cell.length_b   1.000
_cell.length_c   1.000
_cell.angle_alpha   90.00
_cell.angle_beta   90.00
_cell.angle_gamma   90.00
#
_symmetry.space_group_name_H-M   'P 1'
#
loop_
_entity.id
_entity.type
_entity.pdbx_description
1 polymer ?
#
loop_
_entity_poly.entity_id
_entity_poly.type
_entity_poly.pdbx_seq_one_letter_code
_entity_poly.pdbx_strand_id
1 'polypeptide(L)'
;INVINITVVQMLAIGILAFIFQIIFEKKVINFSMSFSLIYLILICTMLNFTIQNISQKYVPAHIMGLILSLEAIFGTVFAIIFLNETISQNFIIGTFLIAIAVILIQYFENKRGD
;
A
#
# COMPACT_ATOMS: atom_id res chain seq x y z
N ILE A 1 11.55 -20.16 1.93
CA ILE A 1 10.52 -20.09 0.85
C ILE A 1 10.98 -19.04 -0.15
N ASN A 2 10.90 -19.32 -1.46
CA ASN A 2 11.27 -18.35 -2.48
C ASN A 2 10.23 -17.23 -2.53
N VAL A 3 10.68 -15.99 -2.35
CA VAL A 3 9.84 -14.79 -2.35
C VAL A 3 9.03 -14.67 -3.65
N ILE A 4 9.64 -15.06 -4.77
CA ILE A 4 9.03 -15.08 -6.09
C ILE A 4 7.78 -15.98 -6.11
N ASN A 5 7.83 -17.16 -5.49
CA ASN A 5 6.68 -18.07 -5.45
C ASN A 5 5.52 -17.47 -4.66
N ILE A 6 5.81 -16.77 -3.57
CA ILE A 6 4.79 -16.07 -2.76
C ILE A 6 4.15 -14.95 -3.58
N THR A 7 4.97 -14.12 -4.25
CA THR A 7 4.45 -13.02 -5.08
C THR A 7 3.57 -13.52 -6.22
N VAL A 8 3.93 -14.62 -6.88
CA VAL A 8 3.13 -15.19 -7.98
C VAL A 8 1.76 -15.65 -7.47
N VAL A 9 1.74 -16.38 -6.34
CA VAL A 9 0.49 -16.86 -5.74
C VAL A 9 -0.39 -15.69 -5.27
N GLN A 10 0.20 -14.66 -4.65
CA GLN A 10 -0.53 -13.46 -4.23
C GLN A 10 -1.13 -12.72 -5.42
N MET A 11 -0.37 -12.50 -6.50
CA MET A 11 -0.87 -11.80 -7.69
C MET A 11 -2.01 -12.56 -8.37
N LEU A 12 -1.90 -13.89 -8.46
CA LEU A 12 -2.98 -14.73 -8.97
C LEU A 12 -4.22 -14.65 -8.08
N ALA A 13 -4.05 -14.74 -6.76
CA ALA A 13 -5.16 -14.64 -5.82
C ALA A 13 -5.85 -13.27 -5.90
N ILE A 14 -5.09 -12.17 -5.94
CA ILE A 14 -5.62 -10.81 -6.10
C ILE A 14 -6.40 -10.69 -7.41
N GLY A 15 -5.86 -11.20 -8.52
CA GLY A 15 -6.52 -11.15 -9.83
C GLY A 15 -7.85 -11.91 -9.86
N ILE A 16 -7.87 -13.13 -9.33
CA ILE A 16 -9.09 -13.95 -9.26
C ILE A 16 -10.14 -13.29 -8.36
N LEU A 17 -9.73 -12.81 -7.19
CA LEU A 17 -10.64 -12.18 -6.23
C LEU A 17 -11.21 -10.86 -6.77
N ALA A 18 -10.36 -10.03 -7.39
CA ALA A 18 -10.79 -8.80 -8.04
C ALA A 18 -11.77 -9.07 -9.20
N PHE A 19 -11.54 -10.12 -9.99
CA PHE A 19 -12.46 -10.51 -11.05
C PHE A 19 -13.82 -10.97 -10.52
N ILE A 20 -13.85 -11.74 -9.43
CA ILE A 20 -15.10 -12.14 -8.76
C ILE A 20 -15.84 -10.90 -8.26
N PHE A 21 -15.15 -9.97 -7.60
CA PHE A 21 -15.76 -8.75 -7.10
C PHE A 21 -16.27 -7.84 -8.22
N GLN A 22 -15.56 -7.75 -9.35
CA GLN A 22 -16.03 -7.03 -10.54
C GLN A 22 -17.41 -7.53 -10.99
N ILE A 23 -17.59 -8.85 -11.09
CA ILE A 23 -18.86 -9.45 -11.55
C ILE A 23 -20.01 -9.19 -10.56
N ILE A 24 -19.73 -9.21 -9.25
CA ILE A 24 -20.75 -9.05 -8.22
C ILE A 24 -21.18 -7.58 -8.05
N PHE A 25 -20.22 -6.65 -8.06
CA PHE A 25 -20.46 -5.25 -7.68
C PHE A 25 -20.63 -4.30 -8.86
N GLU A 26 -19.92 -4.51 -9.98
CA GLU A 26 -20.00 -3.62 -11.13
C GLU A 26 -21.03 -4.10 -12.17
N LYS A 27 -22.05 -3.28 -12.42
CA LYS A 27 -23.12 -3.57 -13.40
C LYS A 27 -22.75 -3.24 -14.86
N LYS A 28 -21.62 -2.57 -15.13
CA LYS A 28 -21.31 -2.00 -16.46
C LYS A 28 -20.25 -2.80 -17.21
N VAL A 29 -20.40 -2.77 -18.54
CA VAL A 29 -19.60 -3.47 -19.55
C VAL A 29 -18.12 -3.13 -19.43
N ILE A 30 -17.27 -4.16 -19.51
CA ILE A 30 -15.82 -4.06 -19.57
C ILE A 30 -15.45 -3.22 -20.80
N ASN A 31 -15.10 -1.95 -20.57
CA ASN A 31 -14.48 -1.14 -21.61
C ASN A 31 -13.01 -1.57 -21.70
N PHE A 32 -12.66 -2.24 -22.79
CA PHE A 32 -11.28 -2.66 -23.08
C PHE A 32 -10.35 -1.52 -23.50
N SER A 33 -10.71 -0.25 -23.28
CA SER A 33 -9.80 0.86 -23.54
C SER A 33 -8.71 0.87 -22.47
N MET A 34 -7.60 0.20 -22.76
CA MET A 34 -6.46 0.13 -21.85
C MET A 34 -5.73 1.46 -21.87
N SER A 35 -6.06 2.34 -20.93
CA SER A 35 -5.36 3.61 -20.73
C SER A 35 -3.95 3.34 -20.18
N PHE A 36 -2.96 4.15 -20.59
CA PHE A 36 -1.60 4.09 -20.04
C PHE A 36 -1.58 4.16 -18.51
N SER A 37 -2.51 4.91 -17.91
CA SER A 37 -2.67 5.00 -16.45
C SER A 37 -2.98 3.65 -15.78
N LEU A 38 -3.77 2.78 -16.43
CA LEU A 38 -4.08 1.44 -15.90
C LEU A 38 -2.85 0.53 -15.95
N ILE A 39 -2.08 0.60 -17.03
CA ILE A 39 -0.83 -0.17 -17.16
C ILE A 39 0.17 0.27 -16.08
N TYR A 40 0.31 1.58 -15.87
CA TYR A 40 1.16 2.14 -14.83
C TYR A 40 0.73 1.64 -13.44
N LEU A 41 -0.57 1.69 -13.13
CA LEU A 41 -1.11 1.23 -11.85
C LEU A 41 -0.82 -0.27 -11.62
N ILE A 42 -1.06 -1.12 -12.61
CA ILE A 42 -0.87 -2.57 -12.48
C ILE A 42 0.62 -2.92 -12.33
N LEU A 43 1.49 -2.38 -13.18
CA LEU A 43 2.89 -2.78 -13.20
C LEU A 43 3.70 -2.11 -12.09
N ILE A 44 3.54 -0.81 -11.89
CA ILE A 44 4.38 -0.04 -10.98
C ILE A 44 3.77 -0.01 -9.59
N CYS A 45 2.52 0.43 -9.45
CA CYS A 45 1.90 0.57 -8.14
C CYS A 45 1.56 -0.77 -7.48
N THR A 46 1.23 -1.80 -8.25
CA THR A 46 0.85 -3.12 -7.73
C THR A 46 2.01 -4.12 -7.83
N MET A 47 2.35 -4.60 -9.04
CA MET A 47 3.31 -5.71 -9.18
C MET A 47 4.68 -5.39 -8.57
N LEU A 48 5.29 -4.27 -8.95
CA LEU A 48 6.60 -3.88 -8.44
C LEU A 48 6.57 -3.62 -6.94
N ASN A 49 5.56 -2.88 -6.44
CA ASN A 49 5.46 -2.56 -5.01
C ASN A 49 5.34 -3.82 -4.14
N PHE A 50 4.41 -4.72 -4.47
CA PHE A 50 4.24 -5.96 -3.71
C PHE A 50 5.44 -6.90 -3.83
N THR A 51 6.15 -6.92 -4.96
CA THR A 51 7.40 -7.67 -5.07
C THR A 51 8.46 -7.13 -4.11
N ILE A 52 8.67 -5.81 -4.08
CA ILE A 52 9.62 -5.18 -3.14
C ILE A 52 9.18 -5.41 -1.70
N GLN A 53 7.89 -5.32 -1.39
CA GLN A 53 7.35 -5.55 -0.07
C GLN A 53 7.59 -6.98 0.41
N ASN A 54 7.32 -7.99 -0.43
CA ASN A 54 7.56 -9.39 -0.09
C ASN A 54 9.07 -9.70 0.05
N ILE A 55 9.93 -9.06 -0.75
CA ILE A 55 11.39 -9.15 -0.59
C ILE A 55 11.79 -8.55 0.76
N SER A 56 11.28 -7.38 1.09
CA SER A 56 11.61 -6.66 2.33
C SER A 56 11.13 -7.43 3.58
N GLN A 57 9.94 -8.02 3.52
CA GLN A 57 9.39 -8.89 4.58
C GLN A 57 10.23 -10.15 4.86
N LYS A 58 11.12 -10.55 3.95
CA LYS A 58 12.09 -11.61 4.21
C LYS A 58 13.19 -11.17 5.18
N TYR A 59 13.54 -9.89 5.18
CA TYR A 59 14.62 -9.32 5.99
C TYR A 59 14.13 -8.52 7.19
N VAL A 60 12.88 -8.05 7.14
CA VAL A 60 12.28 -7.18 8.14
C VAL A 60 11.02 -7.87 8.70
N PRO A 61 10.85 -7.92 10.03
CA PRO A 61 9.65 -8.45 10.65
C PRO A 61 8.35 -7.82 10.12
N ALA A 62 7.28 -8.59 10.07
CA ALA A 62 5.99 -8.16 9.51
C ALA A 62 5.41 -6.92 10.21
N HIS A 63 5.63 -6.76 11.53
CA HIS A 63 5.14 -5.59 12.27
C HIS A 63 5.87 -4.30 11.87
N ILE A 64 7.19 -4.35 11.65
CA ILE A 64 7.98 -3.20 11.16
C ILE A 64 7.59 -2.88 9.70
N MET A 65 7.37 -3.90 8.87
CA MET A 65 6.87 -3.68 7.49
C MET A 65 5.50 -2.99 7.48
N GLY A 66 4.62 -3.33 8.43
CA GLY A 66 3.35 -2.62 8.63
C GLY A 66 3.55 -1.15 9.01
N LEU A 67 4.55 -0.83 9.85
CA LEU A 67 4.91 0.54 10.17
C LEU A 67 5.41 1.31 8.94
N ILE A 68 6.27 0.70 8.13
CA ILE A 68 6.77 1.32 6.89
C ILE A 68 5.62 1.64 5.94
N LEU A 69 4.66 0.72 5.77
CA LEU A 69 3.46 0.95 4.95
C LEU A 69 2.57 2.07 5.49
N SER A 70 2.45 2.19 6.82
CA SER A 70 1.72 3.32 7.41
C SER A 70 2.42 4.66 7.18
N LEU A 71 3.75 4.66 7.12
CA LEU A 71 4.56 5.84 6.82
C LEU A 71 4.50 6.21 5.33
N GLU A 72 4.40 5.23 4.44
CA GLU A 72 4.15 5.44 3.00
C GLU A 72 2.88 6.30 2.80
N ALA A 73 1.81 6.04 3.57
CA ALA A 73 0.60 6.85 3.50
C ALA A 73 0.86 8.32 3.87
N ILE A 74 1.72 8.62 4.85
CA ILE A 74 2.11 10.00 5.19
C ILE A 74 2.86 10.65 4.02
N PHE A 75 3.80 9.94 3.39
CA PHE A 75 4.50 10.49 2.21
C PHE A 75 3.58 10.68 1.01
N GLY A 76 2.71 9.71 0.73
CA GLY A 76 1.68 9.84 -0.32
C GLY A 76 0.77 11.04 -0.07
N THR A 77 0.41 11.28 1.19
CA THR A 77 -0.35 12.44 1.63
C THR A 77 0.41 13.75 1.36
N VAL A 78 1.69 13.84 1.72
CA VAL A 78 2.53 15.02 1.43
C VAL A 78 2.65 15.27 -0.08
N PHE A 79 2.84 14.22 -0.87
CA PHE A 79 2.90 14.34 -2.33
C PHE A 79 1.57 14.73 -2.95
N ALA A 80 0.43 14.27 -2.42
CA ALA A 80 -0.90 14.69 -2.89
C ALA A 80 -1.10 16.21 -2.71
N ILE A 81 -0.65 16.78 -1.59
CA ILE A 81 -0.71 18.24 -1.37
C ILE A 81 0.15 18.97 -2.40
N ILE A 82 1.39 18.52 -2.62
CA ILE A 82 2.37 19.22 -3.47
C ILE A 82 2.01 19.12 -4.96
N PHE A 83 1.65 17.93 -5.43
CA PHE A 83 1.42 17.66 -6.86
C PHE A 83 -0.03 17.84 -7.28
N LEU A 84 -0.98 17.51 -6.40
CA LEU A 84 -2.42 17.54 -6.68
C LEU A 84 -3.09 18.82 -6.17
N ASN A 85 -2.38 19.66 -5.41
CA ASN A 85 -2.88 20.90 -4.81
C ASN A 85 -4.18 20.70 -4.00
N GLU A 86 -4.32 19.53 -3.37
CA GLU A 86 -5.49 19.22 -2.55
C GLU A 86 -5.63 20.20 -1.37
N THR A 87 -6.85 20.68 -1.14
CA THR A 87 -7.13 21.61 -0.05
C THR A 87 -6.98 20.90 1.29
N ILE A 88 -6.01 21.37 2.08
CA ILE A 88 -5.74 20.80 3.39
C ILE A 88 -6.90 21.13 4.34
N SER A 89 -7.72 20.13 4.66
CA SER A 89 -8.75 20.23 5.68
C SER A 89 -8.15 20.02 7.08
N GLN A 90 -8.77 20.58 8.12
CA GLN A 90 -8.34 20.37 9.52
C GLN A 90 -8.33 18.87 9.88
N ASN A 91 -9.30 18.10 9.38
CA ASN A 91 -9.39 16.65 9.62
C ASN A 91 -8.17 15.90 9.06
N PHE A 92 -7.63 16.38 7.95
CA PHE A 92 -6.49 15.77 7.28
C PHE A 92 -5.20 15.96 8.08
N ILE A 93 -4.98 17.17 8.60
CA ILE A 93 -3.83 17.47 9.49
C ILE A 93 -3.86 16.58 10.74
N ILE A 94 -5.04 16.45 11.35
CA ILE A 94 -5.24 15.60 12.53
C ILE A 94 -4.93 14.13 12.19
N GLY A 95 -5.41 13.64 11.05
CA GLY A 95 -5.14 12.28 10.58
C GLY A 95 -3.64 12.00 10.40
N THR A 96 -2.93 12.87 9.67
CA THR A 96 -1.48 12.72 9.47
C THR A 96 -0.72 12.75 10.80
N PHE A 97 -1.10 13.65 11.72
CA PHE A 97 -0.47 13.75 13.03
C PHE A 97 -0.71 12.51 13.91
N LEU A 98 -1.92 11.95 13.89
CA LEU A 98 -2.25 10.72 14.60
C LEU A 98 -1.43 9.53 14.09
N ILE A 99 -1.28 9.37 12.77
CA ILE A 99 -0.46 8.30 12.19
C ILE A 99 1.01 8.49 12.58
N ALA A 100 1.52 9.72 12.54
CA ALA A 100 2.89 10.02 12.95
C ALA A 100 3.15 9.66 14.43
N ILE A 101 2.23 10.01 15.34
CA ILE A 101 2.31 9.64 16.76
C ILE A 101 2.28 8.12 16.92
N ALA A 102 1.37 7.43 16.24
CA ALA A 102 1.25 5.98 16.33
C ALA A 102 2.55 5.28 15.93
N VAL A 103 3.19 5.71 14.83
CA VAL A 103 4.48 5.17 14.37
C VAL A 103 5.57 5.38 15.43
N ILE A 104 5.68 6.59 15.98
CA ILE A 104 6.67 6.91 17.02
C ILE A 104 6.45 6.08 18.29
N LEU A 105 5.20 5.94 18.75
CA LEU A 105 4.87 5.17 19.95
C LEU A 105 5.21 3.69 19.77
N ILE A 106 4.84 3.09 18.64
CA ILE A 106 5.12 1.67 18.39
C ILE A 106 6.63 1.43 18.35
N GLN A 107 7.38 2.29 17.66
CA GLN A 107 8.84 2.18 17.58
C GLN A 107 9.53 2.35 18.94
N TYR A 108 9.03 3.27 19.78
CA TYR A 108 9.51 3.45 21.15
C TYR A 108 9.26 2.21 22.04
N PHE A 109 8.07 1.62 21.96
CA PHE A 109 7.74 0.40 22.71
C PHE A 109 8.54 -0.82 22.25
N GLU A 110 8.80 -0.93 20.95
CA GLU A 110 9.59 -2.01 20.39
C GLU A 110 11.03 -1.96 20.89
N ASN A 111 11.66 -0.78 20.90
CA ASN A 111 13.02 -0.60 21.42
C ASN A 111 13.13 -1.02 22.89
N LYS A 112 12.09 -0.76 23.69
CA LYS A 112 12.06 -1.09 25.13
C LYS A 112 11.80 -2.58 25.42
N ARG A 113 11.46 -3.40 24.42
CA ARG A 113 11.19 -4.84 24.57
C ARG A 113 12.41 -5.69 24.18
N GLY A 114 13.45 -5.05 23.64
CA GLY A 114 14.76 -5.65 23.35
C GLY A 114 15.79 -5.51 24.48
N ASP A 115 15.44 -4.81 25.56
CA ASP A 115 16.17 -4.72 26.84
C ASP A 115 15.49 -5.60 27.91
#